data_AF-A0A914N8U1-F1
#
_entry.id   AF-A0A914N8U1-F1
#
_cell.length_a   1.000
_cell.length_b   1.000
_cell.length_c   1.000
_cell.angle_alpha   90.00
_cell.angle_beta   90.00
_cell.angle_gamma   90.00
#
_symmetry.space_group_name_H-M   'P 1'
#
loop_
_entity.id
_entity.type
_entity.pdbx_description
1 polymer ?
#
loop_
_entity_poly.entity_id
_entity_poly.type
_entity_poly.pdbx_seq_one_letter_code
_entity_poly.pdbx_strand_id
1 'polypeptide(L)'
;MSNKNNSSKNKFNSNDEGKNNNSNNADSNGPEKIISDCLYSVLGVKRDAEEAEIKKAYRRLALKWHPDKNPDKKERAERNFKRIAQAYEVLSDGNI
;
A
#
# COMPACT_ATOMS: atom_id res chain seq x y z
N MET A 1 -15.03 -52.99 -15.25
CA MET A 1 -15.63 -51.99 -14.34
C MET A 1 -15.18 -50.60 -14.78
N SER A 2 -16.03 -49.81 -15.42
CA SER A 2 -17.04 -48.92 -14.80
C SER A 2 -16.52 -47.50 -14.58
N ASN A 3 -16.61 -46.74 -15.67
CA ASN A 3 -17.16 -45.39 -15.86
C ASN A 3 -17.58 -44.51 -14.66
N LYS A 4 -17.54 -43.18 -14.92
CA LYS A 4 -18.22 -42.01 -14.29
C LYS A 4 -17.27 -41.09 -13.50
N ASN A 5 -17.22 -39.76 -13.64
CA ASN A 5 -18.02 -38.79 -14.39
C ASN A 5 -17.30 -37.41 -14.38
N ASN A 6 -17.51 -36.65 -15.45
CA ASN A 6 -17.29 -35.21 -15.56
C ASN A 6 -18.16 -34.39 -14.57
N SER A 7 -17.85 -33.08 -14.45
CA SER A 7 -18.62 -31.96 -13.83
C SER A 7 -17.87 -31.41 -12.60
N SER A 8 -17.56 -30.12 -12.44
CA SER A 8 -18.20 -28.91 -12.94
C SER A 8 -17.26 -27.70 -12.83
N LYS A 9 -17.34 -26.82 -13.84
CA LYS A 9 -17.37 -25.35 -13.76
C LYS A 9 -16.32 -24.62 -12.90
N ASN A 10 -15.47 -23.85 -13.57
CA ASN A 10 -15.67 -22.40 -13.57
C ASN A 10 -15.02 -21.72 -14.79
N LYS A 11 -15.89 -21.24 -15.69
CA LYS A 11 -15.59 -20.14 -16.61
C LYS A 11 -15.43 -18.88 -15.76
N PHE A 12 -14.31 -18.19 -15.85
CA PHE A 12 -14.33 -16.73 -15.76
C PHE A 12 -13.26 -16.13 -16.67
N ASN A 13 -13.68 -15.09 -17.35
CA ASN A 13 -13.10 -14.54 -18.56
C ASN A 13 -11.70 -13.97 -18.34
N SER A 14 -10.76 -14.37 -19.18
CA SER A 14 -9.60 -13.53 -19.49
C SER A 14 -10.11 -12.42 -20.40
N ASN A 15 -10.44 -11.28 -19.81
CA ASN A 15 -10.52 -9.94 -20.42
C ASN A 15 -10.81 -8.94 -19.28
N ASP A 16 -9.77 -8.43 -18.64
CA ASP A 16 -9.82 -7.09 -18.05
C ASP A 16 -8.56 -6.35 -18.50
N GLU A 17 -8.76 -5.48 -19.49
CA GLU A 17 -7.82 -4.45 -19.87
C GLU A 17 -7.72 -3.43 -18.72
N GLY A 18 -6.95 -3.79 -17.70
CA GLY A 18 -6.51 -2.85 -16.69
C GLY A 18 -5.38 -1.99 -17.24
N LYS A 19 -5.73 -0.83 -17.81
CA LYS A 19 -4.80 0.25 -18.13
C LYS A 19 -3.95 0.60 -16.90
N ASN A 20 -2.73 0.09 -16.83
CA ASN A 20 -1.67 0.66 -16.00
C ASN A 20 -0.82 1.54 -16.90
N ASN A 21 -1.29 2.77 -17.06
CA ASN A 21 -0.48 3.87 -17.56
C ASN A 21 0.47 4.31 -16.44
N ASN A 22 1.63 3.68 -16.28
CA ASN A 22 2.76 4.35 -15.67
C ASN A 22 3.81 4.63 -16.73
N SER A 23 3.45 5.62 -17.54
CA SER A 23 4.34 6.34 -18.42
C SER A 23 5.38 7.09 -17.58
N ASN A 24 6.64 6.94 -18.00
CA ASN A 24 7.67 7.98 -18.06
C ASN A 24 8.41 8.33 -16.76
N ASN A 25 9.64 7.85 -16.69
CA ASN A 25 10.90 8.63 -16.83
C ASN A 25 11.96 8.03 -15.90
N ALA A 26 12.99 7.39 -16.44
CA ALA A 26 14.16 8.04 -17.04
C ALA A 26 14.96 8.85 -16.00
N ASP A 27 16.07 8.23 -15.60
CA ASP A 27 17.37 8.86 -15.43
C ASP A 27 17.68 9.73 -14.18
N SER A 28 18.93 9.53 -13.74
CA SER A 28 19.85 10.44 -13.05
C SER A 28 19.57 10.95 -11.61
N ASN A 29 20.34 10.39 -10.67
CA ASN A 29 21.06 11.03 -9.55
C ASN A 29 20.41 12.24 -8.84
N GLY A 30 19.71 12.00 -7.72
CA GLY A 30 19.37 13.02 -6.71
C GLY A 30 18.69 12.39 -5.47
N PRO A 31 18.88 12.92 -4.24
CA PRO A 31 18.23 12.38 -3.05
C PRO A 31 16.70 12.56 -3.14
N GLU A 32 16.00 11.48 -2.79
CA GLU A 32 14.61 11.14 -3.06
C GLU A 32 13.57 12.28 -2.97
N LYS A 33 12.89 12.56 -4.09
CA LYS A 33 11.59 13.25 -4.09
C LYS A 33 10.51 12.27 -3.67
N ILE A 34 10.13 12.30 -2.39
CA ILE A 34 9.00 11.53 -1.89
C ILE A 34 7.75 11.92 -2.68
N ILE A 35 7.10 10.94 -3.31
CA ILE A 35 5.88 11.15 -4.09
C ILE A 35 4.75 11.43 -3.09
N SER A 36 4.38 12.71 -2.94
CA SER A 36 3.36 13.17 -1.97
C SER A 36 2.01 12.45 -2.14
N ASP A 37 1.60 12.15 -3.38
CA ASP A 37 0.38 11.38 -3.67
C ASP A 37 0.43 9.93 -3.15
N CYS A 38 1.63 9.38 -2.93
CA CYS A 38 1.80 8.06 -2.34
C CYS A 38 1.60 8.06 -0.81
N LEU A 39 1.72 9.19 -0.11
CA LEU A 39 1.69 9.21 1.37
C LEU A 39 0.26 9.00 1.91
N TYR A 40 -0.72 9.70 1.34
CA TYR A 40 -2.14 9.47 1.64
C TYR A 40 -2.55 8.02 1.32
N SER A 41 -2.06 7.49 0.20
CA SER A 41 -2.28 6.10 -0.22
C SER A 41 -1.64 5.06 0.72
N VAL A 42 -0.46 5.36 1.29
CA VAL A 42 0.23 4.51 2.28
C VAL A 42 -0.55 4.43 3.59
N LEU A 43 -1.10 5.55 4.04
CA LEU A 43 -1.97 5.59 5.22
C LEU A 43 -3.39 5.05 4.94
N GLY A 44 -3.76 4.96 3.66
CA GLY A 44 -5.10 4.56 3.21
C GLY A 44 -6.16 5.59 3.60
N VAL A 45 -5.77 6.86 3.61
CA VAL A 45 -6.65 8.00 3.86
C VAL A 45 -6.83 8.78 2.57
N LYS A 46 -7.89 9.59 2.49
CA LYS A 46 -8.10 10.45 1.34
C LYS A 46 -7.17 11.67 1.38
N ARG A 47 -7.05 12.37 0.26
CA ARG A 47 -6.24 13.61 0.15
C ARG A 47 -6.83 14.79 0.93
N ASP A 48 -8.13 14.75 1.19
CA ASP A 48 -8.89 15.68 2.02
C ASP A 48 -8.96 15.24 3.49
N ALA A 49 -8.22 14.19 3.88
CA ALA A 49 -8.25 13.69 5.24
C ALA A 49 -7.68 14.72 6.23
N GLU A 50 -8.38 14.91 7.34
CA GLU A 50 -7.91 15.76 8.42
C GLU A 50 -6.76 15.10 9.20
N GLU A 51 -5.97 15.91 9.91
CA GLU A 51 -4.88 15.43 10.77
C GLU A 51 -5.36 14.37 11.77
N ALA A 52 -6.59 14.49 12.27
CA ALA A 52 -7.22 13.50 13.14
C ALA A 52 -7.36 12.11 12.46
N GLU A 53 -7.72 12.09 11.18
CA GLU A 53 -7.82 10.86 10.38
C GLU A 53 -6.43 10.29 10.07
N ILE A 54 -5.48 11.14 9.69
CA ILE A 54 -4.07 10.77 9.46
C ILE A 54 -3.49 10.09 10.72
N LYS A 55 -3.68 10.70 11.90
CA LYS A 55 -3.23 10.14 13.20
C LYS A 55 -3.93 8.84 13.55
N LYS A 56 -5.23 8.71 13.24
CA LYS A 56 -5.99 7.46 13.45
C LYS A 56 -5.47 6.34 12.54
N ALA A 57 -5.22 6.64 11.27
CA ALA A 57 -4.65 5.70 10.30
C ALA A 57 -3.25 5.25 10.70
N TYR A 58 -2.37 6.20 11.07
CA TYR A 58 -1.02 5.93 11.57
C TYR A 58 -1.04 4.93 12.73
N ARG A 59 -1.81 5.20 13.79
CA ARG A 59 -1.90 4.32 14.97
C ARG A 59 -2.33 2.89 14.60
N ARG A 60 -3.35 2.76 13.75
CA ARG A 60 -3.84 1.45 13.30
C ARG A 60 -2.78 0.68 12.50
N LEU A 61 -2.07 1.38 11.61
CA LEU A 61 -1.06 0.78 10.75
C LEU A 61 0.25 0.47 11.48
N ALA A 62 0.65 1.32 12.42
CA ALA A 62 1.80 1.10 13.30
C ALA A 62 1.64 -0.19 14.11
N LEU A 63 0.44 -0.43 14.68
CA LEU A 63 0.14 -1.69 15.37
C LEU A 63 0.10 -2.87 14.40
N LYS A 64 -0.45 -2.69 13.20
CA LYS A 64 -0.54 -3.74 12.18
C LYS A 64 0.84 -4.19 11.70
N TRP A 65 1.77 -3.25 11.51
CA TRP A 65 3.12 -3.49 11.02
C TRP A 65 4.17 -3.45 12.14
N HIS A 66 3.77 -3.60 13.40
CA HIS A 66 4.72 -3.66 14.50
C HIS A 66 5.55 -4.96 14.40
N PRO A 67 6.89 -4.92 14.56
CA PRO A 67 7.74 -6.10 14.44
C PRO A 67 7.41 -7.18 15.49
N ASP A 68 6.91 -6.79 16.66
CA ASP A 68 6.44 -7.71 17.71
C ASP A 68 5.23 -8.55 17.27
N LYS A 69 4.29 -7.94 16.54
CA LYS A 69 3.12 -8.65 15.98
C LYS A 69 3.41 -9.38 14.67
N ASN A 70 4.57 -9.14 14.06
CA ASN A 70 4.98 -9.72 12.77
C ASN A 70 6.37 -10.36 12.88
N PRO A 71 6.57 -11.38 13.74
CA PRO A 71 7.87 -12.01 13.95
C PRO A 71 8.41 -12.67 12.68
N ASP A 72 7.54 -13.21 11.83
CA ASP A 72 7.92 -13.91 10.58
C ASP A 72 8.17 -12.96 9.40
N LYS A 73 7.69 -11.72 9.50
CA LYS A 73 7.68 -10.73 8.41
C LYS A 73 8.31 -9.41 8.83
N LYS A 74 9.32 -9.46 9.70
CA LYS A 74 9.99 -8.28 10.27
C LYS A 74 10.45 -7.30 9.19
N GLU A 75 11.07 -7.79 8.12
CA GLU A 75 11.57 -6.91 7.04
C GLU A 75 10.44 -6.15 6.33
N ARG A 76 9.34 -6.83 5.99
CA ARG A 76 8.16 -6.18 5.40
C ARG A 76 7.49 -5.24 6.40
N ALA A 77 7.42 -5.64 7.66
CA ALA A 77 6.85 -4.84 8.73
C ALA A 77 7.63 -3.53 8.91
N GLU A 78 8.95 -3.61 8.99
CA GLU A 78 9.84 -2.46 9.13
C GLU A 78 9.78 -1.53 7.91
N ARG A 79 9.78 -2.08 6.69
CA ARG A 79 9.67 -1.28 5.46
C ARG A 79 8.34 -0.52 5.40
N ASN A 80 7.23 -1.17 5.72
CA ASN A 80 5.93 -0.51 5.76
C ASN A 80 5.86 0.50 6.90
N PHE A 81 6.37 0.16 8.08
CA PHE A 81 6.40 1.03 9.24
C PHE A 81 7.16 2.32 8.95
N LYS A 82 8.34 2.24 8.31
CA LYS A 82 9.11 3.42 7.87
C LYS A 82 8.29 4.31 6.92
N ARG A 83 7.62 3.73 5.93
CA ARG A 83 6.77 4.49 4.99
C ARG A 83 5.59 5.17 5.68
N ILE A 84 4.96 4.48 6.64
CA ILE A 84 3.84 4.99 7.43
C ILE A 84 4.29 6.14 8.34
N ALA A 85 5.45 6.00 8.98
CA ALA A 85 6.03 7.05 9.82
C ALA A 85 6.37 8.30 9.01
N GLN A 86 7.03 8.13 7.87
CA GLN A 86 7.39 9.22 6.96
C GLN A 86 6.16 9.92 6.38
N ALA A 87 5.11 9.16 6.02
CA ALA A 87 3.83 9.72 5.61
C ALA A 87 3.17 10.54 6.72
N TYR A 88 3.16 10.03 7.95
CA TYR A 88 2.60 10.76 9.08
C TYR A 88 3.39 12.04 9.36
N GLU A 89 4.71 11.99 9.37
CA GLU A 89 5.58 13.15 9.62
C GLU A 89 5.27 14.28 8.65
N VAL A 90 5.32 13.99 7.34
CA VAL A 90 5.07 14.97 6.28
C VAL A 90 3.62 15.49 6.29
N LEU A 91 2.64 14.61 6.52
CA LEU A 91 1.23 15.00 6.51
C LEU A 91 0.79 15.72 7.80
N SER A 92 1.45 15.46 8.93
CA SER A 92 1.14 16.12 10.20
C SER A 92 1.76 17.51 10.31
N ASP A 93 2.87 17.77 9.61
CA ASP A 93 3.54 19.07 9.65
C ASP A 93 2.79 20.18 8.90
N GLY A 94 1.71 19.85 8.18
CA GLY A 94 0.85 20.83 7.51
C GLY A 94 1.52 21.64 6.39
N ASN A 95 2.79 21.35 6.04
CA ASN A 95 3.61 22.07 5.07
C ASN A 95 3.69 21.33 3.72
N ILE A 96 2.53 21.05 3.09
CA ILE A 96 2.43 20.58 1.70
C ILE A 96 1.76 21.63 0.84
#